data_AF-A0A2Z6PN26-F1
#
_entry.id   AF-A0A2Z6PN26-F1
#
_cell.length_a   1.000
_cell.length_b   1.000
_cell.length_c   1.000
_cell.angle_alpha   90.00
_cell.angle_beta   90.00
_cell.angle_gamma   90.00
#
_symmetry.space_group_name_H-M   'P 1'
#
loop_
_entity.id
_entity.type
_entity.pdbx_description
1 polymer ?
#
loop_
_entity_poly.entity_id
_entity_poly.type
_entity_poly.pdbx_seq_one_letter_code
_entity_poly.pdbx_strand_id
1 'polypeptide(L)' 'MKGTKDFPQCGFSNTVVQILKSLNAQFETVNILDNDLVRQGLKEYSSWPTFPQLYIDGEFFGGCDITVGEPD' A
#
# COMPACT_ATOMS: atom_id res chain seq x y z
N MET A 1 -1.78 3.96 -0.35
CA MET A 1 -0.57 4.29 0.45
C MET A 1 -0.68 5.69 1.05
N LYS A 2 0.18 6.08 2.00
CA LYS A 2 0.22 7.44 2.55
C LYS A 2 1.25 8.28 1.78
N GLY A 3 0.79 9.29 1.03
CA GLY A 3 1.60 10.04 0.05
C GLY A 3 1.57 9.40 -1.34
N THR A 4 2.54 9.74 -2.19
CA THR A 4 2.67 9.23 -3.57
C THR A 4 3.94 8.39 -3.75
N LYS A 5 4.07 7.64 -4.87
CA LYS A 5 5.28 6.86 -5.17
C LYS A 5 6.57 7.68 -5.30
N ASP A 6 6.45 8.99 -5.53
CA ASP A 6 7.58 9.93 -5.60
C ASP A 6 7.82 10.64 -4.26
N PHE A 7 6.74 10.89 -3.49
CA PHE A 7 6.78 11.56 -2.20
C PHE A 7 5.99 10.78 -1.14
N PRO A 8 6.50 9.63 -0.66
CA PRO A 8 5.85 8.86 0.39
C PRO A 8 5.90 9.61 1.73
N GLN A 9 4.79 9.63 2.46
CA GLN A 9 4.64 10.36 3.73
C GLN A 9 4.61 9.42 4.96
N CYS A 10 4.99 8.16 4.79
CA CYS A 10 5.04 7.15 5.85
C CYS A 10 6.13 6.12 5.55
N GLY A 11 6.92 5.74 6.55
CA GLY A 11 8.00 4.75 6.42
C GLY A 11 7.56 3.44 5.77
N PHE A 12 6.46 2.85 6.25
CA PHE A 12 5.89 1.63 5.67
C PHE A 12 5.47 1.81 4.20
N SER A 13 4.90 2.96 3.84
CA SER A 13 4.56 3.26 2.44
C SER A 13 5.80 3.42 1.56
N ASN A 14 6.88 4.02 2.09
CA ASN A 14 8.16 4.10 1.39
C ASN A 14 8.76 2.71 1.18
N THR A 15 8.76 1.84 2.19
CA THR A 15 9.29 0.47 2.09
C THR A 15 8.63 -0.31 0.94
N VAL A 16 7.29 -0.34 0.88
CA VAL A 16 6.57 -1.04 -0.20
C VAL A 16 6.95 -0.48 -1.58
N VAL A 17 7.02 0.85 -1.72
CA VAL A 17 7.42 1.48 -2.99
C VAL A 17 8.84 1.10 -3.40
N GLN A 18 9.79 1.06 -2.46
CA GLN A 18 11.18 0.69 -2.75
C GLN A 18 11.29 -0.78 -3.17
N ILE A 19 10.54 -1.69 -2.54
CA ILE A 19 10.49 -3.11 -2.92
C ILE A 19 9.95 -3.27 -4.35
N LEU A 20 8.82 -2.64 -4.66
CA LEU A 20 8.25 -2.74 -6.02
C LEU A 20 9.19 -2.13 -7.07
N LYS A 21 9.86 -1.03 -6.75
CA LYS A 21 10.88 -0.42 -7.61
C LYS A 21 12.10 -1.34 -7.81
N SER A 22 12.60 -1.99 -6.76
CA SER A 22 13.76 -2.89 -6.86
C SER A 22 13.47 -4.14 -7.69
N LEU A 23 12.21 -4.57 -7.71
CA LEU A 23 11.70 -5.66 -8.55
C LEU A 23 11.40 -5.22 -10.00
N ASN A 24 11.60 -3.94 -10.35
CA ASN A 24 11.15 -3.34 -11.62
C ASN A 24 9.67 -3.62 -11.94
N ALA A 25 8.83 -3.71 -10.90
CA ALA A 25 7.40 -3.93 -11.07
C ALA A 25 6.74 -2.67 -11.65
N GLN A 26 5.78 -2.85 -12.55
CA GLN A 26 4.88 -1.77 -12.95
C GLN A 26 3.74 -1.70 -11.94
N PHE A 27 3.54 -0.53 -11.34
CA PHE A 27 2.48 -0.34 -10.34
C PHE A 27 1.99 1.10 -10.33
N GLU A 28 0.74 1.25 -9.88
CA GLU A 28 0.14 2.55 -9.61
C GLU A 28 -0.18 2.72 -8.13
N THR A 29 -0.33 3.98 -7.73
CA THR A 29 -0.53 4.33 -6.32
C THR A 29 -1.72 5.23 -6.13
N VAL A 30 -2.52 4.91 -5.12
CA VAL A 30 -3.59 5.78 -4.62
C VAL A 30 -3.16 6.38 -3.29
N ASN A 31 -3.15 7.71 -3.21
CA ASN A 31 -2.87 8.44 -1.97
C ASN A 31 -4.13 8.54 -1.11
N ILE A 32 -4.15 7.83 0.02
CA ILE A 32 -5.34 7.81 0.90
C ILE A 32 -5.45 9.03 1.81
N LEU A 33 -4.44 9.91 1.80
CA LEU A 33 -4.48 11.16 2.57
C LEU A 33 -5.32 12.23 1.87
N ASP A 34 -5.49 12.13 0.55
CA ASP A 34 -6.23 13.12 -0.25
C ASP A 34 -7.73 12.84 -0.28
N ASN A 35 -8.17 11.64 0.14
CA ASN A 35 -9.57 11.24 0.09
C ASN A 35 -9.93 10.26 1.21
N ASP A 36 -10.66 10.78 2.21
CA ASP A 36 -11.11 9.99 3.36
C ASP A 36 -12.14 8.90 2.99
N LEU A 37 -12.96 9.10 1.95
CA LEU A 37 -13.91 8.06 1.50
C LEU A 37 -13.18 6.85 0.94
N VAL A 38 -12.15 7.08 0.11
CA VAL A 38 -11.28 6.01 -0.40
C VAL A 38 -10.56 5.33 0.76
N ARG A 39 -10.07 6.10 1.73
CA ARG A 39 -9.39 5.56 2.91
C ARG A 39 -10.27 4.62 3.73
N GLN A 40 -11.53 4.97 3.99
CA GLN A 40 -12.43 4.11 4.75
C GLN A 40 -12.92 2.93 3.90
N GLY A 41 -13.32 3.18 2.64
CA GLY A 41 -13.79 2.15 1.73
C GLY A 41 -12.75 1.04 1.49
N LEU A 42 -11.46 1.38 1.39
CA LEU A 42 -10.39 0.38 1.25
C LEU A 42 -10.22 -0.50 2.49
N LYS A 43 -10.42 0.01 3.70
CA LYS A 43 -10.34 -0.81 4.92
C LYS A 43 -11.46 -1.84 4.98
N GLU A 44 -12.66 -1.41 4.61
CA GLU A 44 -13.84 -2.28 4.57
C GLU A 44 -13.70 -3.32 3.45
N TYR A 45 -13.32 -2.89 2.25
CA TYR A 45 -13.14 -3.76 1.09
C TYR A 45 -12.10 -4.86 1.33
N SER A 46 -10.94 -4.52 1.88
CA SER A 46 -9.87 -5.49 2.14
C SER A 46 -10.05 -6.24 3.47
N SER A 47 -11.02 -5.84 4.30
CA SER A 47 -11.10 -6.26 5.70
C SER A 47 -9.78 -6.09 6.46
N TRP A 48 -9.02 -5.02 6.16
CA TRP A 48 -7.68 -4.78 6.71
C TRP A 48 -7.54 -3.35 7.27
N PRO A 49 -7.08 -3.17 8.52
CA PRO A 49 -7.21 -1.89 9.22
C PRO A 49 -6.11 -0.86 8.88
N THR A 50 -4.97 -1.28 8.32
CA THR A 50 -3.77 -0.45 8.18
C THR A 50 -3.38 -0.16 6.72
N PHE A 51 -2.45 0.77 6.54
CA PHE A 51 -1.88 1.16 5.25
C PHE A 51 -0.35 1.23 5.37
N PRO A 52 0.40 0.93 4.29
CA PRO A 52 -0.04 0.68 2.91
C PRO A 52 -0.78 -0.66 2.72
N GLN A 53 -1.60 -0.74 1.68
CA GLN A 53 -2.24 -1.98 1.22
C GLN A 53 -1.73 -2.24 -0.21
N LEU A 54 -1.29 -3.46 -0.49
CA LEU A 54 -0.87 -3.92 -1.82
C LEU A 54 -1.97 -4.79 -2.43
N TYR A 55 -2.25 -4.55 -3.71
CA TYR A 55 -3.18 -5.33 -4.51
C TYR A 55 -2.47 -5.86 -5.75
N ILE A 56 -2.75 -7.10 -6.12
CA ILE A 56 -2.24 -7.77 -7.32
C ILE A 56 -3.45 -8.33 -8.07
N ASP A 57 -3.58 -8.00 -9.36
CA ASP A 57 -4.72 -8.39 -10.19
C ASP A 57 -6.10 -8.05 -9.59
N GLY A 58 -6.17 -6.97 -8.81
CA GLY A 58 -7.39 -6.50 -8.14
C GLY A 58 -7.69 -7.17 -6.79
N GLU A 59 -6.89 -8.17 -6.40
CA GLU A 59 -7.04 -8.89 -5.13
C GLU A 59 -6.12 -8.29 -4.06
N PHE A 60 -6.61 -8.21 -2.82
CA PHE A 60 -5.82 -7.73 -1.70
C PHE A 60 -4.74 -8.76 -1.35
N PHE A 61 -3.47 -8.34 -1.42
CA PHE A 61 -2.33 -9.19 -1.11
C PHE A 61 -1.88 -9.04 0.33
N GLY A 62 -1.80 -7.80 0.86
CA GLY A 62 -1.33 -7.57 2.22
C GLY A 62 -0.90 -6.14 2.56
N GLY A 63 -0.48 -5.97 3.81
CA GLY A 63 0.14 -4.76 4.34
C GLY A 63 1.66 -4.68 4.09
N CYS A 64 2.35 -3.75 4.76
CA CYS A 64 3.81 -3.63 4.64
C CYS A 64 4.55 -4.88 5.15
N ASP A 65 4.09 -5.46 6.25
CA ASP A 65 4.78 -6.56 6.95
C ASP A 65 4.82 -7.83 6.07
N ILE A 66 3.72 -8.09 5.35
CA ILE A 66 3.62 -9.15 4.34
C ILE A 66 4.58 -8.92 3.16
N THR A 67 4.80 -7.66 2.75
CA THR A 67 5.74 -7.36 1.64
C THR A 67 7.21 -7.51 2.02
N VAL A 68 7.54 -7.42 3.32
CA VAL A 68 8.92 -7.62 3.82
C VAL A 68 9.20 -9.07 4.25
N GLY A 69 8.17 -9.93 4.23
CA GLY A 69 8.30 -11.34 4.63
C GLY A 69 8.33 -11.57 6.14
N GLU A 70 7.83 -10.63 6.94
CA GLU A 70 7.64 -10.86 8.38
C GLU A 70 6.29 -11.58 8.62
N PRO A 71 6.26 -12.65 9.45
CA PRO A 71 5.02 -13.36 9.75
C PRO A 71 4.06 -12.48 10.56
N ASP A 72 2.78 -12.50 10.17
CA ASP A 72 1.66 -11.75 10.78
C ASP A 72 1.46 -11.99 12.30
#